data_AF-A0YSM9-F1
#
_entry.id   AF-A0YSM9-F1
#
_cell.length_a   1.000
_cell.length_b   1.000
_cell.length_c   1.000
_cell.angle_alpha   90.00
_cell.angle_beta   90.00
_cell.angle_gamma   90.00
#
_symmetry.space_group_name_H-M   'P 1'
#
loop_
_entity.id
_entity.type
_entity.pdbx_description
1 polymer ?
#
loop_
_entity_poly.entity_id
_entity_poly.type
_entity_poly.pdbx_seq_one_letter_code
_entity_poly.pdbx_strand_id
1 'polypeptide(L)'
;MGGCYENGEPQTRINQRRVDNGPWTGLPDVKYPEPENSRAEALQRVIKHRSNIIKVNPADDQLFDEALRCALTYMMTGEISIPPSGSDVALRYLRDRINVPRDLSIYAAKRLREALEETAALVGERQGSPIPVQHRRDQDPVNFAS
;
A
#
# COMPACT_ATOMS: atom_id res chain seq x y z
N MET A 1 17.60 -0.83 14.03
CA MET A 1 16.22 -0.42 14.34
C MET A 1 16.04 1.05 13.97
N GLY A 2 15.49 1.33 12.78
CA GLY A 2 15.12 2.69 12.39
C GLY A 2 13.67 2.94 12.79
N GLY A 3 13.46 3.60 13.93
CA GLY A 3 12.14 4.13 14.30
C GLY A 3 12.01 5.56 13.79
N CYS A 4 10.89 5.89 13.17
CA CYS A 4 10.47 7.28 13.03
C CYS A 4 10.03 7.75 14.42
N TYR A 5 10.91 8.45 15.12
CA TYR A 5 10.58 9.03 16.42
C TYR A 5 9.81 10.34 16.22
N GLU A 6 8.66 10.43 16.87
CA GLU A 6 7.91 11.68 16.96
C GLU A 6 8.69 12.70 17.79
N ASN A 7 8.95 13.87 17.22
CA ASN A 7 9.56 15.00 17.91
C ASN A 7 8.55 16.10 18.25
N GLY A 8 7.25 15.85 18.08
CA GLY A 8 6.16 16.79 18.39
C GLY A 8 6.01 17.96 17.41
N GLU A 9 6.94 18.14 16.47
CA GLU A 9 6.91 19.25 15.51
C GLU A 9 5.70 19.17 14.58
N PRO A 10 5.04 20.30 14.25
CA PRO A 10 3.94 20.33 13.28
C PRO A 10 4.34 19.72 11.93
N GLN A 11 5.58 19.97 11.49
CA GLN A 11 6.10 19.42 10.24
C GLN A 11 6.18 17.89 10.27
N THR A 12 6.51 17.29 11.41
CA THR A 12 6.57 15.83 11.57
C THR A 12 5.19 15.22 11.39
N ARG A 13 4.14 15.83 11.95
CA ARG A 13 2.77 15.40 11.75
C ARG A 13 2.31 15.50 10.29
N ILE A 14 2.71 16.57 9.59
CA ILE A 14 2.42 16.74 8.16
C ILE A 14 3.10 15.64 7.35
N ASN A 15 4.38 15.36 7.64
CA ASN A 15 5.15 14.35 6.93
C ASN A 15 4.61 12.94 7.20
N GLN A 16 4.27 12.59 8.44
CA GLN A 16 3.64 11.32 8.79
C GLN A 16 2.34 11.10 8.01
N ARG A 17 1.44 12.09 8.01
CA ARG A 17 0.18 11.99 7.25
C ARG A 17 0.41 11.75 5.77
N ARG A 18 1.42 12.40 5.16
CA ARG A 18 1.79 12.19 3.75
C ARG A 18 2.37 10.82 3.48
N VAL A 19 3.17 10.28 4.41
CA VAL A 19 3.71 8.92 4.30
C VAL A 19 2.61 7.87 4.43
N ASP A 20 1.64 8.09 5.32
CA ASP A 20 0.57 7.13 5.61
C ASP A 20 -0.55 7.15 4.55
N ASN A 21 -0.94 8.33 4.06
CA ASN A 21 -2.13 8.49 3.21
C ASN A 21 -1.82 9.05 1.80
N GLY A 22 -0.56 9.38 1.52
CA GLY A 22 -0.17 10.02 0.28
C GLY A 22 -0.47 11.52 0.24
N PRO A 23 -0.27 12.17 -0.93
CA PRO A 23 0.31 11.59 -2.14
C PRO A 23 1.77 11.16 -1.93
N TRP A 24 2.13 9.97 -2.41
CA TRP A 24 3.51 9.45 -2.27
C TRP A 24 4.46 9.93 -3.37
N THR A 25 3.89 10.41 -4.48
CA THR A 25 4.61 11.11 -5.53
C THR A 25 5.14 12.44 -4.96
N GLY A 26 6.44 12.71 -5.13
CA GLY A 26 7.09 13.91 -4.61
C GLY A 26 7.69 13.79 -3.20
N LEU A 27 7.50 12.65 -2.51
CA LEU A 27 8.26 12.36 -1.30
C LEU A 27 9.77 12.19 -1.61
N PRO A 28 10.69 12.82 -0.85
CA PRO A 28 12.12 12.81 -1.10
C PRO A 28 12.81 11.49 -0.68
N ASP A 29 12.20 10.34 -1.01
CA ASP A 29 12.66 9.03 -0.55
C ASP A 29 13.82 8.48 -1.40
N VAL A 30 13.89 8.87 -2.67
CA VAL A 30 14.89 8.43 -3.64
C VAL A 30 15.29 9.57 -4.59
N LYS A 31 16.51 9.47 -5.13
CA LYS A 31 17.09 10.47 -6.04
C LYS A 31 17.17 10.03 -7.51
N TYR A 32 16.95 8.74 -7.80
CA TYR A 32 16.93 8.22 -9.16
C TYR A 32 15.55 8.39 -9.79
N PRO A 33 15.42 8.51 -11.13
CA PRO A 33 14.12 8.72 -11.77
C PRO A 33 13.23 7.47 -11.73
N GLU A 34 11.93 7.66 -11.93
CA GLU A 34 10.96 6.56 -12.06
C GLU A 34 11.25 5.72 -13.31
N PRO A 35 11.40 4.39 -13.19
CA PRO A 35 11.44 3.50 -14.35
C PRO A 35 10.09 3.42 -15.06
N GLU A 36 10.09 3.37 -16.39
CA GLU A 36 8.86 3.28 -17.21
C GLU A 36 7.98 2.06 -16.87
N ASN A 37 8.59 0.98 -16.40
CA ASN A 37 7.94 -0.28 -16.09
C ASN A 37 7.41 -0.38 -14.64
N SER A 38 7.42 0.71 -13.85
CA SER A 38 7.01 0.70 -12.44
C SER A 38 5.60 0.09 -12.23
N ARG A 39 4.64 0.49 -13.07
CA ARG A 39 3.26 -0.04 -13.04
C ARG A 39 3.19 -1.52 -13.44
N ALA A 40 3.94 -1.91 -14.47
CA ALA A 40 3.98 -3.29 -14.95
C ALA A 40 4.61 -4.23 -13.91
N GLU A 41 5.66 -3.79 -13.21
CA GLU A 41 6.25 -4.53 -12.09
C GLU A 41 5.21 -4.76 -10.99
N ALA A 42 4.50 -3.70 -10.58
CA ALA A 42 3.47 -3.77 -9.55
C ALA A 42 2.35 -4.75 -9.95
N LEU A 43 1.83 -4.62 -11.17
CA LEU A 43 0.80 -5.51 -11.71
C LEU A 43 1.26 -6.96 -11.71
N GLN A 44 2.45 -7.25 -12.25
CA GLN A 44 2.98 -8.60 -12.33
C GLN A 44 3.10 -9.24 -10.94
N ARG A 45 3.59 -8.49 -9.96
CA ARG A 45 3.75 -8.95 -8.57
C ARG A 45 2.41 -9.24 -7.92
N VAL A 46 1.42 -8.36 -8.08
CA VAL A 46 0.08 -8.57 -7.53
C VAL A 46 -0.58 -9.79 -8.16
N ILE A 47 -0.54 -9.94 -9.49
CA ILE A 47 -1.11 -11.11 -10.18
C ILE A 47 -0.43 -12.40 -9.70
N LYS A 48 0.90 -12.42 -9.65
CA LYS A 48 1.69 -13.59 -9.21
C LYS A 48 1.35 -14.03 -7.79
N HIS A 49 1.03 -13.10 -6.91
CA HIS A 49 0.76 -13.36 -5.49
C HIS A 49 -0.70 -13.20 -5.09
N ARG A 50 -1.62 -13.04 -6.06
CA ARG A 50 -3.03 -12.71 -5.87
C ARG A 50 -3.72 -13.60 -4.83
N SER A 51 -3.58 -14.91 -4.95
CA SER A 51 -4.23 -15.86 -4.02
C SER A 51 -3.79 -15.66 -2.57
N ASN A 52 -2.51 -15.37 -2.34
CA ASN A 52 -2.01 -15.10 -0.99
C ASN A 52 -2.45 -13.72 -0.49
N ILE A 53 -2.49 -12.72 -1.37
CA ILE A 53 -2.95 -11.36 -1.05
C ILE A 53 -4.42 -11.38 -0.63
N ILE A 54 -5.28 -12.10 -1.35
CA ILE A 54 -6.69 -12.28 -1.01
C ILE A 54 -6.83 -12.98 0.34
N LYS A 55 -6.17 -14.13 0.51
CA LYS A 55 -6.27 -14.96 1.72
C LYS A 55 -5.87 -14.25 3.02
N VAL A 56 -4.96 -13.27 2.97
CA VAL A 56 -4.50 -12.54 4.16
C VAL A 56 -5.30 -11.26 4.44
N ASN A 57 -6.23 -10.89 3.55
CA ASN A 57 -7.12 -9.76 3.75
C ASN A 57 -8.24 -10.15 4.73
N PRO A 58 -8.60 -9.32 5.71
CA PRO A 58 -9.70 -9.62 6.63
C PRO A 58 -11.09 -9.51 6.00
N ALA A 59 -11.23 -8.93 4.80
CA ALA A 59 -12.50 -8.81 4.10
C ALA A 59 -12.88 -10.10 3.36
N ASP A 60 -14.12 -10.13 2.82
CA ASP A 60 -14.58 -11.22 1.96
C ASP A 60 -13.71 -11.33 0.68
N ASP A 61 -13.36 -12.57 0.33
CA ASP A 61 -12.45 -12.88 -0.79
C ASP A 61 -12.97 -12.35 -2.13
N GLN A 62 -14.27 -12.48 -2.40
CA GLN A 62 -14.86 -12.06 -3.68
C GLN A 62 -14.98 -10.54 -3.75
N LEU A 63 -15.44 -9.92 -2.67
CA LEU A 63 -15.53 -8.47 -2.54
C LEU A 63 -14.16 -7.81 -2.76
N PHE A 64 -13.13 -8.33 -2.08
CA PHE A 64 -11.79 -7.78 -2.21
C PHE A 64 -11.17 -8.06 -3.57
N ASP A 65 -11.38 -9.24 -4.15
CA ASP A 65 -10.86 -9.56 -5.47
C ASP A 65 -11.41 -8.64 -6.57
N GLU A 66 -12.71 -8.35 -6.53
CA GLU A 66 -13.33 -7.43 -7.48
C GLU A 66 -12.78 -6.01 -7.30
N ALA A 67 -12.70 -5.51 -6.06
CA ALA A 67 -12.12 -4.21 -5.77
C ALA A 67 -10.64 -4.11 -6.19
N LEU A 68 -9.87 -5.18 -6.00
CA LEU A 68 -8.48 -5.25 -6.43
C LEU A 68 -8.36 -5.14 -7.96
N ARG A 69 -9.25 -5.79 -8.72
CA ARG A 69 -9.31 -5.67 -10.17
C ARG A 69 -9.63 -4.22 -10.59
N CYS A 70 -10.55 -3.54 -9.92
CA CYS A 70 -10.83 -2.11 -10.15
C CYS A 70 -9.57 -1.25 -9.97
N ALA A 71 -8.84 -1.44 -8.87
CA ALA A 71 -7.63 -0.69 -8.57
C ALA A 71 -6.50 -0.96 -9.59
N LEU A 72 -6.32 -2.22 -10.00
CA LEU A 72 -5.30 -2.58 -11.01
C LEU A 72 -5.65 -2.03 -12.40
N THR A 73 -6.93 -2.00 -12.77
CA THR A 73 -7.40 -1.35 -14.00
C THR A 73 -7.06 0.14 -13.97
N TYR A 74 -7.46 0.84 -12.90
CA TYR A 74 -7.15 2.26 -12.73
C TYR A 74 -5.64 2.54 -12.79
N MET A 75 -4.82 1.72 -12.12
CA MET A 75 -3.36 1.87 -12.14
C MET A 75 -2.78 1.82 -13.56
N MET A 76 -3.32 0.95 -14.41
CA MET A 76 -2.78 0.67 -15.75
C MET A 76 -3.35 1.58 -16.84
N THR A 77 -4.64 1.91 -16.77
CA THR A 77 -5.35 2.65 -17.84
C THR A 77 -5.72 4.07 -17.44
N GLY A 78 -5.74 4.38 -16.14
CA GLY A 78 -6.30 5.62 -15.60
C GLY A 78 -7.83 5.67 -15.62
N GLU A 79 -8.50 4.61 -16.09
CA GLU A 79 -9.96 4.55 -16.13
C GLU A 79 -10.52 4.21 -14.75
N ILE A 80 -11.53 4.97 -14.33
CA ILE A 80 -12.18 4.78 -13.04
C ILE A 80 -13.16 3.61 -13.15
N SER A 81 -12.96 2.59 -12.31
CA SER A 81 -13.87 1.48 -12.12
C SER A 81 -14.38 1.52 -10.67
N ILE A 82 -15.70 1.64 -10.49
CA ILE A 82 -16.30 1.76 -9.15
C ILE A 82 -16.24 0.39 -8.47
N PRO A 83 -15.52 0.23 -7.34
CA PRO A 83 -15.44 -1.05 -6.65
C PRO A 83 -16.72 -1.33 -5.85
N PRO A 84 -16.93 -2.56 -5.34
CA PRO A 84 -18.06 -2.87 -4.46
C PRO A 84 -18.09 -1.98 -3.21
N SER A 85 -19.28 -1.56 -2.79
CA SER A 85 -19.44 -0.80 -1.54
C SER A 85 -18.94 -1.62 -0.35
N GLY A 86 -18.19 -1.01 0.57
CA GLY A 86 -17.56 -1.76 1.67
C GLY A 86 -16.10 -2.14 1.44
N SER A 87 -15.59 -2.03 0.21
CA SER A 87 -14.24 -2.50 -0.13
C SER A 87 -13.11 -1.53 0.22
N ASP A 88 -13.41 -0.31 0.65
CA ASP A 88 -12.44 0.71 1.07
C ASP A 88 -11.48 0.20 2.15
N VAL A 89 -12.00 -0.50 3.16
CA VAL A 89 -11.19 -1.06 4.24
C VAL A 89 -10.24 -2.16 3.75
N ALA A 90 -10.66 -2.96 2.76
CA ALA A 90 -9.90 -4.06 2.20
C ALA A 90 -8.74 -3.54 1.33
N LEU A 91 -9.00 -2.50 0.54
CA LEU A 91 -8.02 -1.82 -0.30
C LEU A 91 -6.96 -1.11 0.56
N ARG A 92 -7.38 -0.36 1.60
CA ARG A 92 -6.46 0.31 2.54
C ARG A 92 -5.65 -0.68 3.38
N TYR A 93 -6.23 -1.83 3.73
CA TYR A 93 -5.47 -2.90 4.38
C TYR A 93 -4.30 -3.40 3.50
N LEU A 94 -4.53 -3.61 2.19
CA LEU A 94 -3.45 -3.97 1.27
C LEU A 94 -2.42 -2.83 1.13
N ARG A 95 -2.88 -1.59 0.98
CA ARG A 95 -2.04 -0.38 0.86
C ARG A 95 -0.99 -0.32 1.98
N ASP A 96 -1.46 -0.50 3.22
CA ASP A 96 -0.62 -0.42 4.43
C ASP A 96 0.33 -1.63 4.56
N ARG A 97 -0.01 -2.77 3.94
CA ARG A 97 0.79 -4.00 3.95
C ARG A 97 1.95 -4.00 2.96
N ILE A 98 1.97 -3.08 1.98
CA ILE A 98 3.04 -3.01 0.98
C ILE A 98 4.36 -2.58 1.65
N ASN A 99 5.38 -3.43 1.60
CA ASN A 99 6.72 -3.13 2.10
C ASN A 99 7.74 -2.92 0.98
N VAL A 100 8.55 -1.88 1.12
CA VAL A 100 9.66 -1.56 0.21
C VAL A 100 10.98 -1.76 0.97
N PRO A 101 12.00 -2.42 0.38
CA PRO A 101 12.05 -3.00 -0.97
C PRO A 101 11.61 -4.47 -1.04
N ARG A 102 11.05 -5.02 0.04
CA ARG A 102 10.75 -6.47 0.16
C ARG A 102 9.79 -6.98 -0.90
N ASP A 103 8.66 -6.29 -1.07
CA ASP A 103 7.57 -6.74 -1.94
C ASP A 103 7.69 -6.15 -3.34
N LEU A 104 8.08 -4.87 -3.42
CA LEU A 104 8.11 -4.05 -4.64
C LEU A 104 9.27 -3.05 -4.60
N SER A 105 9.71 -2.59 -5.78
CA SER A 105 10.51 -1.38 -5.91
C SER A 105 9.72 -0.15 -5.43
N ILE A 106 10.42 0.93 -5.05
CA ILE A 106 9.76 2.11 -4.46
C ILE A 106 8.71 2.74 -5.39
N TYR A 107 9.01 2.84 -6.69
CA TYR A 107 8.08 3.44 -7.64
C TYR A 107 6.88 2.54 -7.91
N ALA A 108 7.10 1.23 -8.04
CA ALA A 108 6.02 0.25 -8.15
C ALA A 108 5.09 0.30 -6.93
N ALA A 109 5.66 0.38 -5.72
CA ALA A 109 4.89 0.53 -4.48
C ALA A 109 4.10 1.85 -4.43
N LYS A 110 4.71 2.98 -4.83
CA LYS A 110 4.02 4.28 -4.89
C LYS A 110 2.81 4.23 -5.82
N ARG A 111 2.97 3.69 -7.03
CA ARG A 111 1.88 3.55 -8.02
C ARG A 111 0.76 2.65 -7.51
N LEU A 112 1.10 1.53 -6.88
CA LEU A 112 0.10 0.63 -6.32
C LEU A 112 -0.66 1.27 -5.15
N ARG A 113 0.04 1.95 -4.22
CA ARG A 113 -0.60 2.64 -3.09
C ARG A 113 -1.55 3.75 -3.55
N GLU A 114 -1.11 4.55 -4.52
CA GLU A 114 -1.92 5.60 -5.17
C GLU A 114 -3.20 5.00 -5.76
N ALA A 115 -3.07 3.95 -6.57
CA ALA A 115 -4.24 3.30 -7.17
C ALA A 115 -5.20 2.68 -6.15
N LEU A 116 -4.68 2.06 -5.08
CA LEU A 116 -5.51 1.50 -4.01
C LEU A 116 -6.26 2.58 -3.24
N GLU A 117 -5.62 3.71 -2.93
CA GLU A 117 -6.26 4.80 -2.20
C GLU A 117 -7.32 5.52 -3.05
N GLU A 118 -6.98 5.87 -4.29
CA GLU A 118 -7.93 6.51 -5.22
C GLU A 118 -9.17 5.64 -5.42
N THR A 119 -8.98 4.32 -5.56
CA THR A 119 -10.10 3.38 -5.71
C THR A 119 -10.90 3.24 -4.41
N ALA A 120 -10.25 3.22 -3.25
CA ALA A 120 -10.92 3.15 -1.95
C ALA A 120 -11.78 4.39 -1.67
N ALA A 121 -11.28 5.57 -2.01
CA ALA A 121 -11.96 6.84 -1.82
C ALA A 121 -13.31 6.93 -2.57
N LEU A 122 -13.50 6.14 -3.64
CA LEU A 122 -14.77 6.09 -4.38
C LEU A 122 -15.93 5.48 -3.58
N VAL A 123 -15.63 4.66 -2.56
CA VAL A 123 -16.65 3.89 -1.82
C VAL A 123 -16.63 4.09 -0.32
N GLY A 124 -15.66 4.82 0.23
CA GLY A 124 -15.69 5.24 1.64
C GLY A 124 -14.37 5.77 2.20
N GLU A 125 -14.48 6.34 3.40
CA GLU A 125 -13.38 6.97 4.16
C GLU A 125 -12.86 6.09 5.32
N ARG A 126 -13.31 4.84 5.43
CA ARG A 126 -12.93 3.98 6.57
C ARG A 126 -11.50 3.49 6.40
N GLN A 127 -10.74 3.52 7.50
CA GLN A 127 -9.39 2.98 7.53
C GLN A 127 -9.40 1.45 7.58
N GLY A 128 -8.34 0.83 7.05
CA GLY A 128 -8.13 -0.61 7.13
C GLY A 128 -7.93 -1.09 8.57
N SER A 129 -8.12 -2.39 8.80
CA SER A 129 -7.80 -2.98 10.09
C SER A 129 -6.30 -2.86 10.38
N PRO A 130 -5.88 -2.57 11.63
CA PRO A 130 -4.47 -2.47 11.99
C PRO A 130 -3.70 -3.74 11.62
N ILE A 131 -2.51 -3.59 11.04
CA ILE A 131 -1.65 -4.73 10.73
C ILE A 131 -1.12 -5.34 12.03
N PRO A 132 -1.32 -6.65 12.28
CA PRO A 132 -0.87 -7.27 13.52
C PRO A 132 0.66 -7.15 13.70
N VAL A 133 1.07 -6.71 14.90
CA VAL A 133 2.48 -6.46 15.25
C VAL A 133 3.32 -7.76 15.22
N GLN A 134 2.70 -8.92 15.46
CA GLN A 134 3.37 -10.23 15.44
C GLN A 134 3.96 -10.62 14.07
N HIS A 135 3.52 -9.98 12.98
CA HIS A 135 4.07 -10.22 11.65
C HIS A 135 5.32 -9.36 11.33
N ARG A 136 5.75 -8.47 12.24
CA ARG A 136 6.96 -7.64 12.10
C ARG A 136 8.19 -8.34 12.68
N ARG A 137 8.63 -9.42 12.01
CA ARG A 137 9.88 -10.15 12.38
C ARG A 137 11.14 -9.27 12.34
N ASP A 138 11.08 -8.14 11.65
CA ASP A 138 12.11 -7.10 11.57
C ASP A 138 12.24 -6.24 12.85
N GLN A 139 11.29 -6.34 13.78
CA GLN A 139 11.29 -5.61 15.06
C GLN A 139 11.75 -6.47 16.24
N ASP A 140 12.22 -7.69 16.00
CA ASP A 140 12.83 -8.53 17.03
C ASP A 140 14.35 -8.29 17.07
N PRO A 141 14.86 -7.47 18.01
CA PRO A 141 16.28 -7.16 18.10
C PRO A 141 17.15 -8.38 18.46
N VAL A 142 16.56 -9.47 18.99
CA VAL A 142 17.29 -10.69 19.36
C VAL A 142 17.94 -11.34 18.14
N ASN A 143 17.32 -11.23 16.96
CA ASN A 143 17.84 -11.81 15.71
C ASN A 143 18.99 -11.00 15.08
N PHE A 144 19.32 -9.83 15.62
CA PHE A 144 20.39 -8.94 15.13
C PHE A 144 21.55 -8.78 16.13
N ALA A 145 21.46 -9.43 17.29
CA ALA A 145 22.54 -9.50 18.26
C ALA A 145 23.52 -10.61 17.85
N SER A 146 24.39 -10.32 16.90
CA SER A 146 25.57 -11.15 16.56
C SER A 146 26.76 -10.25 16.26
#